data_AF-A0A8J4XGC9-F1
#
_entry.id   AF-A0A8J4XGC9-F1
#
_cell.length_a   1.000
_cell.length_b   1.000
_cell.length_c   1.000
_cell.angle_alpha   90.00
_cell.angle_beta   90.00
_cell.angle_gamma   90.00
#
_symmetry.space_group_name_H-M   'P 1'
#
loop_
_entity.id
_entity.type
_entity.pdbx_description
1 polymer ?
#
loop_
_entity_poly.entity_id
_entity_poly.type
_entity_poly.pdbx_seq_one_letter_code
_entity_poly.pdbx_strand_id
1 'polypeptide(L)'
;MKASGTLREYKVVGRLLPSAKNPAPPLYRMRIFAPNHVVAKSRFWYFVSQLRKMKKASGETVYCGLVHEKSPLKVKNFGIWLRYDSRSGTHNMYREYRDLTTSGAVTQCYRDMGARHRARAHAIQIMKVQVIAANKCRRAAIKQFH
;
A
#
# COMPACT_ATOMS: atom_id res chain seq x y z
N MET A 1 7.11 9.50 4.25
CA MET A 1 7.83 8.22 3.99
C MET A 1 8.82 8.43 2.87
N LYS A 2 10.05 7.91 3.01
CA LYS A 2 11.00 7.73 1.89
C LYS A 2 10.86 6.30 1.37
N ALA A 3 10.66 6.12 0.07
CA ALA A 3 10.64 4.79 -0.57
C ALA A 3 12.07 4.31 -0.85
N SER A 4 12.82 4.01 0.22
CA SER A 4 14.20 3.54 0.12
C SER A 4 14.25 2.04 -0.14
N GLY A 5 15.13 1.62 -1.05
CA GLY A 5 15.35 0.22 -1.41
C GLY A 5 14.11 -0.43 -2.01
N THR A 6 13.94 -1.71 -1.71
CA THR A 6 12.74 -2.49 -2.05
C THR A 6 11.79 -2.46 -0.86
N LEU A 7 10.54 -2.06 -1.11
CA LEU A 7 9.51 -2.03 -0.07
C LEU A 7 9.18 -3.45 0.38
N ARG A 8 8.63 -3.56 1.60
CA ARG A 8 8.10 -4.81 2.14
C ARG A 8 6.62 -4.63 2.45
N GLU A 9 5.85 -5.68 2.27
CA GLU A 9 4.44 -5.72 2.63
C GLU A 9 4.28 -6.07 4.11
N TYR A 10 3.53 -5.25 4.85
CA TYR A 10 3.16 -5.49 6.24
C TYR A 10 1.66 -5.60 6.37
N LYS A 11 1.21 -6.59 7.14
CA LYS A 11 -0.13 -6.63 7.71
C LYS A 11 -0.07 -5.90 9.05
N VAL A 12 -0.72 -4.73 9.12
CA VAL A 12 -0.83 -3.95 10.36
C VAL A 12 -2.27 -3.99 10.83
N VAL A 13 -2.47 -4.35 12.10
CA VAL A 13 -3.77 -4.38 12.77
C VAL A 13 -3.72 -3.46 13.98
N GLY A 14 -4.73 -2.62 14.14
CA GLY A 14 -4.86 -1.74 15.31
C GLY A 14 -6.32 -1.49 15.66
N ARG A 15 -6.53 -1.00 16.88
CA ARG A 15 -7.84 -0.64 17.43
C ARG A 15 -7.71 0.55 18.38
N LEU A 16 -8.85 1.10 18.78
CA LEU A 16 -8.89 2.04 19.91
C LEU A 16 -8.62 1.28 21.21
N LEU A 17 -8.12 1.99 22.23
CA LEU A 17 -8.01 1.43 23.57
C LEU A 17 -9.41 1.11 24.12
N PRO A 18 -9.59 -0.06 24.76
CA PRO A 18 -10.83 -0.37 25.48
C PRO A 18 -11.18 0.72 26.49
N SER A 19 -12.47 1.03 26.61
CA SER A 19 -13.00 1.98 27.59
C SER A 19 -14.30 1.44 28.20
N ALA A 20 -14.75 2.02 29.32
CA ALA A 20 -16.02 1.63 29.94
C ALA A 20 -17.22 1.74 28.96
N LYS A 21 -17.19 2.70 28.04
CA LYS A 21 -18.23 2.88 27.00
C LYS A 21 -18.11 1.91 25.82
N ASN A 22 -16.90 1.42 25.55
CA ASN A 22 -16.63 0.47 24.47
C ASN A 22 -15.53 -0.50 24.88
N PRO A 23 -15.88 -1.62 25.55
CA PRO A 23 -14.91 -2.57 26.08
C PRO A 23 -14.25 -3.42 24.97
N ALA A 24 -14.89 -3.57 23.81
CA ALA A 24 -14.36 -4.35 22.69
C ALA A 24 -14.33 -3.54 21.38
N PRO A 25 -13.42 -2.56 21.23
CA PRO A 25 -13.32 -1.78 20.01
C PRO A 25 -12.97 -2.66 18.79
N PRO A 26 -13.53 -2.36 17.61
CA PRO A 26 -13.30 -3.15 16.41
C PRO A 26 -11.83 -3.09 15.95
N LEU A 27 -11.36 -4.20 15.39
CA LEU A 27 -10.02 -4.31 14.80
C LEU A 27 -10.02 -3.82 13.35
N TYR A 28 -9.08 -2.93 13.03
CA TYR A 28 -8.85 -2.47 11.67
C TYR A 28 -7.55 -3.05 11.14
N ARG A 29 -7.61 -3.68 9.96
CA ARG A 29 -6.47 -4.27 9.27
C ARG A 29 -6.14 -3.50 8.00
N MET A 30 -4.87 -3.19 7.77
CA MET A 30 -4.36 -2.63 6.52
C MET A 30 -3.16 -3.41 6.00
N ARG A 31 -3.03 -3.42 4.67
CA ARG A 31 -1.81 -3.83 3.97
C ARG A 31 -0.99 -2.57 3.73
N ILE A 32 0.20 -2.50 4.33
CA ILE A 32 1.07 -1.32 4.27
C ILE A 32 2.38 -1.71 3.60
N PHE A 33 2.76 -0.97 2.56
CA PHE A 33 4.06 -1.14 1.90
C PHE A 33 5.06 -0.15 2.50
N ALA A 34 6.12 -0.64 3.13
CA ALA A 34 7.10 0.20 3.80
C ALA A 34 8.50 -0.43 3.83
N PRO A 35 9.58 0.36 4.00
CA PRO A 35 10.93 -0.19 4.13
C PRO A 35 11.12 -1.02 5.40
N ASN A 36 10.50 -0.63 6.51
CA ASN A 36 10.60 -1.29 7.80
C ASN A 36 9.28 -1.19 8.61
N HIS A 37 9.21 -1.92 9.72
CA HIS A 37 8.02 -2.01 10.56
C HIS A 37 7.67 -0.68 11.27
N VAL A 38 8.67 0.17 11.56
CA VAL A 38 8.46 1.49 12.18
C VAL A 38 7.67 2.40 11.24
N VAL A 39 8.13 2.48 9.99
CA VAL A 39 7.44 3.24 8.93
C VAL A 39 6.08 2.61 8.62
N ALA A 40 5.95 1.28 8.66
CA ALA A 40 4.66 0.61 8.47
C ALA A 40 3.63 1.03 9.54
N LYS A 41 4.01 1.02 10.82
CA LYS A 41 3.16 1.51 11.92
C LYS A 41 2.80 2.99 11.73
N SER A 42 3.77 3.83 11.37
CA SER A 42 3.54 5.26 11.11
C SER A 42 2.51 5.49 9.99
N ARG A 43 2.62 4.77 8.86
CA ARG A 43 1.65 4.88 7.76
C ARG A 43 0.29 4.31 8.08
N PHE A 44 0.22 3.22 8.86
CA PHE A 44 -1.06 2.72 9.37
C PHE A 44 -1.80 3.82 10.14
N TRP A 45 -1.13 4.48 11.09
CA TRP A 45 -1.73 5.56 11.88
C TRP A 45 -2.14 6.75 11.03
N TYR A 46 -1.36 7.12 10.00
CA TYR A 46 -1.72 8.15 9.04
C TYR A 46 -3.02 7.84 8.29
N PHE A 47 -3.16 6.62 7.75
CA PHE A 47 -4.36 6.26 6.99
C PHE A 47 -5.58 6.06 7.89
N VAL A 48 -5.41 5.44 9.06
CA VAL A 48 -6.54 5.15 9.95
C VAL A 48 -7.10 6.41 10.61
N SER A 49 -6.27 7.44 10.83
CA SER A 49 -6.77 8.74 11.29
C SER A 49 -7.65 9.42 10.24
N GLN A 50 -7.31 9.27 8.96
CA GLN A 50 -8.10 9.81 7.85
C GLN A 50 -9.42 9.05 7.65
N LEU A 51 -9.41 7.73 7.82
CA LEU A 51 -10.58 6.87 7.54
C LEU A 51 -11.53 6.72 8.72
N ARG A 52 -11.02 6.68 9.95
CA ARG A 52 -11.79 6.30 11.16
C ARG A 52 -11.61 7.26 12.33
N LYS A 53 -11.01 8.44 12.13
CA LYS A 53 -10.74 9.44 13.19
C LYS A 53 -10.00 8.87 14.41
N MET A 54 -9.24 7.79 14.22
CA MET A 54 -8.50 7.10 15.27
C MET A 54 -7.05 7.62 15.32
N LYS A 55 -6.59 8.05 16.50
CA LYS A 55 -5.24 8.59 16.73
C LYS A 55 -4.38 7.60 17.51
N LYS A 56 -3.06 7.67 17.34
CA LYS A 56 -2.10 6.80 18.06
C LYS A 56 -2.19 6.94 19.58
N ALA A 57 -2.52 8.14 20.09
CA ALA A 57 -2.63 8.36 21.53
C ALA A 57 -3.83 7.65 22.18
N SER A 58 -4.91 7.42 21.41
CA SER A 58 -6.15 6.79 21.89
C SER A 58 -6.35 5.36 21.37
N GLY A 59 -5.30 4.76 20.81
CA GLY A 59 -5.36 3.43 20.24
C GLY A 59 -4.02 2.72 20.26
N GLU A 60 -4.05 1.44 19.91
CA GLU A 60 -2.89 0.56 19.96
C GLU A 60 -2.72 -0.22 18.65
N THR A 61 -1.47 -0.53 18.30
CA THR A 61 -1.17 -1.50 17.24
C THR A 61 -1.13 -2.89 17.85
N VAL A 62 -2.15 -3.70 17.56
CA VAL A 62 -2.26 -5.08 18.05
C VAL A 62 -1.30 -6.03 17.34
N TYR A 63 -1.10 -5.84 16.03
CA TYR A 63 -0.19 -6.68 15.24
C TYR A 63 0.50 -5.86 14.15
N CYS A 64 1.79 -6.10 13.94
CA CYS A 64 2.53 -5.60 12.79
C CYS A 64 3.53 -6.67 12.35
N GLY A 65 3.24 -7.34 11.25
CA GLY A 65 4.08 -8.42 10.74
C GLY A 65 4.20 -8.41 9.23
N LEU A 66 5.31 -8.95 8.74
CA LEU A 66 5.58 -9.09 7.32
C LEU A 66 4.60 -10.05 6.66
N VAL A 67 4.23 -9.73 5.42
CA VAL A 67 3.47 -10.62 4.54
C VAL A 67 4.41 -11.04 3.41
N HIS A 68 4.74 -12.33 3.40
CA HIS A 68 5.56 -12.90 2.34
C HIS A 68 4.69 -13.25 1.13
N GLU A 69 5.26 -13.10 -0.06
CA GLU A 69 4.61 -13.47 -1.30
C GLU A 69 4.42 -14.99 -1.36
N LYS A 70 3.21 -15.47 -1.68
CA LYS A 70 2.89 -16.90 -1.68
C LYS A 70 3.59 -17.67 -2.81
N SER A 71 3.78 -17.02 -3.95
CA SER A 71 4.38 -17.61 -5.15
C SER A 71 5.43 -16.68 -5.74
N PRO A 72 6.60 -16.54 -5.09
CA PRO A 72 7.62 -15.56 -5.49
C PRO A 72 8.37 -15.96 -6.78
N LEU A 73 8.25 -17.21 -7.23
CA LEU A 73 8.89 -17.70 -8.47
C LEU A 73 8.01 -17.56 -9.71
N LYS A 74 6.73 -17.19 -9.53
CA LYS A 74 5.76 -17.07 -10.63
C LYS A 74 5.59 -15.61 -11.02
N VAL A 75 5.80 -15.30 -12.30
CA VAL A 75 5.51 -13.97 -12.85
C VAL A 75 4.00 -13.72 -12.84
N LYS A 76 3.61 -12.54 -12.36
CA LYS A 76 2.23 -12.09 -12.21
C LYS A 76 2.05 -10.69 -12.78
N ASN A 77 0.83 -10.38 -13.22
CA ASN A 77 0.45 -9.03 -13.54
C ASN A 77 -0.29 -8.42 -12.34
N PHE A 78 0.11 -7.24 -11.89
CA PHE A 78 -0.45 -6.53 -10.75
C PHE A 78 -1.13 -5.26 -11.22
N GLY A 79 -2.42 -5.11 -10.91
CA GLY A 79 -3.11 -3.84 -10.99
C GLY A 79 -2.98 -3.08 -9.67
N ILE A 80 -2.58 -1.82 -9.78
CA ILE A 80 -2.39 -0.92 -8.66
C ILE A 80 -3.30 0.29 -8.85
N TRP A 81 -4.19 0.48 -7.89
CA TRP A 81 -4.99 1.69 -7.76
C TRP A 81 -4.30 2.59 -6.75
N LEU A 82 -3.97 3.80 -7.21
CA LEU A 82 -3.33 4.81 -6.40
C LEU A 82 -4.08 6.12 -6.50
N ARG A 83 -4.02 6.87 -5.40
CA ARG A 83 -4.30 8.31 -5.38
C ARG A 83 -2.96 9.00 -5.23
N TYR A 84 -2.74 10.10 -5.96
CA TYR A 84 -1.56 10.91 -5.74
C TYR A 84 -1.85 12.40 -5.82
N ASP A 85 -1.04 13.17 -5.10
CA ASP A 85 -1.08 14.63 -5.11
C ASP A 85 -0.07 15.12 -6.15
N SER A 86 -0.58 15.81 -7.18
CA SER A 86 0.23 16.55 -8.15
C SER A 86 0.54 17.95 -7.61
N ARG A 87 1.15 18.82 -8.43
CA ARG A 87 1.36 20.23 -8.06
C ARG A 87 0.06 21.04 -8.06
N SER A 88 -0.94 20.60 -8.80
CA SER A 88 -2.19 21.34 -9.04
C SER A 88 -3.44 20.66 -8.48
N GLY A 89 -3.34 19.44 -7.96
CA GLY A 89 -4.49 18.76 -7.37
C GLY A 89 -4.27 17.28 -7.06
N THR A 90 -5.33 16.63 -6.59
CA THR A 90 -5.34 15.19 -6.30
C THR A 90 -5.95 14.40 -7.45
N HIS A 91 -5.27 13.34 -7.87
CA HIS A 91 -5.74 12.50 -8.98
C HIS A 91 -5.69 11.02 -8.62
N ASN A 92 -6.67 10.28 -9.13
CA ASN A 92 -6.68 8.83 -9.05
C ASN A 92 -6.03 8.25 -10.31
N MET A 93 -5.27 7.18 -10.16
CA MET A 93 -4.71 6.41 -11.27
C MET A 93 -4.89 4.92 -11.06
N TYR A 94 -4.98 4.23 -12.18
CA TYR A 94 -4.82 2.78 -12.27
C TYR A 94 -3.61 2.47 -13.15
N ARG A 95 -2.66 1.70 -12.62
CA ARG A 95 -1.46 1.24 -13.34
C ARG A 95 -1.30 -0.27 -13.24
N GLU A 96 -0.63 -0.84 -14.23
CA GLU A 96 -0.35 -2.28 -14.29
C GLU A 96 1.15 -2.50 -14.34
N TYR A 97 1.62 -3.48 -13.57
CA TYR A 97 3.03 -3.87 -13.49
C TYR A 97 3.15 -5.39 -13.61
N ARG A 98 4.18 -5.87 -14.29
CA ARG A 98 4.50 -7.30 -14.39
C ARG A 98 5.71 -7.57 -13.52
N ASP A 99 5.53 -8.37 -12.46
CA ASP A 99 6.56 -8.64 -11.46
C ASP A 99 6.32 -10.02 -10.79
N LEU A 100 7.27 -10.48 -10.00
CA LEU A 100 7.22 -11.72 -9.21
C LEU A 100 6.47 -11.55 -7.89
N THR A 101 6.59 -10.37 -7.26
CA THR A 101 6.05 -10.11 -5.92
C THR A 101 5.23 -8.83 -5.86
N THR A 102 4.25 -8.80 -4.96
CA THR A 102 3.44 -7.60 -4.70
C THR A 102 4.30 -6.43 -4.24
N SER A 103 5.29 -6.70 -3.39
CA SER A 103 6.23 -5.69 -2.88
C SER A 103 7.12 -5.11 -3.99
N GLY A 104 7.58 -5.95 -4.92
CA GLY A 104 8.29 -5.53 -6.13
C GLY A 104 7.45 -4.60 -7.00
N ALA A 105 6.22 -5.03 -7.31
CA ALA A 105 5.31 -4.25 -8.16
C ALA A 105 5.00 -2.86 -7.58
N VAL A 106 4.77 -2.78 -6.27
CA VAL A 106 4.56 -1.48 -5.59
C VAL A 106 5.84 -0.64 -5.58
N THR A 107 7.01 -1.27 -5.40
CA THR A 107 8.29 -0.56 -5.50
C THR A 107 8.49 0.02 -6.90
N GLN A 108 8.20 -0.75 -7.95
CA GLN A 108 8.22 -0.28 -9.33
C GLN A 108 7.23 0.87 -9.53
N CYS A 109 6.04 0.79 -8.93
CA CYS A 109 5.06 1.87 -8.97
C CYS A 109 5.57 3.18 -8.37
N TYR A 110 6.23 3.14 -7.22
CA TYR A 110 6.82 4.34 -6.61
C TYR A 110 7.92 4.95 -7.50
N ARG A 111 8.77 4.11 -8.12
CA ARG A 111 9.84 4.57 -9.03
C ARG A 111 9.27 5.19 -10.30
N ASP A 112 8.29 4.55 -10.91
CA ASP A 112 7.64 5.00 -12.14
C ASP A 112 6.84 6.29 -11.96
N MET A 113 6.12 6.42 -10.83
CA MET A 113 5.45 7.67 -10.46
C MET A 113 6.44 8.81 -10.18
N GLY A 114 7.59 8.50 -9.58
CA GLY A 114 8.69 9.44 -9.41
C GLY A 114 9.30 9.87 -10.75
N ALA A 115 9.49 8.93 -11.68
CA ALA A 115 10.10 9.21 -12.98
C ALA A 115 9.18 10.04 -13.90
N ARG A 116 7.91 9.64 -14.05
CA ARG A 116 7.00 10.26 -15.02
C ARG A 116 6.30 11.50 -14.50
N HIS A 117 5.99 11.52 -13.21
CA HIS A 117 5.15 12.58 -12.62
C HIS A 117 5.89 13.38 -11.53
N ARG A 118 7.16 13.05 -11.24
CA ARG A 118 7.93 13.61 -10.11
C ARG A 118 7.17 13.50 -8.78
N ALA A 119 6.29 12.50 -8.68
CA ALA A 119 5.46 12.29 -7.50
C ALA A 119 6.32 11.71 -6.38
N ARG A 120 6.41 12.45 -5.27
CA ARG A 120 7.18 12.01 -4.10
C ARG A 120 6.43 10.92 -3.36
N ALA A 121 7.15 10.02 -2.69
CA ALA A 121 6.55 8.89 -1.99
C ALA A 121 5.52 9.28 -0.91
N HIS A 122 5.63 10.47 -0.31
CA HIS A 122 4.63 10.96 0.65
C HIS A 122 3.32 11.40 -0.01
N ALA A 123 3.37 11.82 -1.28
CA ALA A 123 2.23 12.27 -2.08
C ALA A 123 1.51 11.12 -2.78
N ILE A 124 2.03 9.89 -2.70
CA ILE A 124 1.42 8.70 -3.31
C ILE A 124 0.77 7.85 -2.23
N GLN A 125 -0.50 7.50 -2.45
CA GLN A 125 -1.31 6.65 -1.60
C GLN A 125 -1.74 5.42 -2.39
N ILE A 126 -1.19 4.25 -2.04
CA ILE A 126 -1.62 2.98 -2.62
C ILE A 126 -2.90 2.54 -1.93
N MET A 127 -3.99 2.45 -2.69
CA MET A 127 -5.31 2.10 -2.16
C MET A 127 -5.60 0.60 -2.28
N LYS A 128 -5.25 0.02 -3.43
CA LYS A 128 -5.49 -1.39 -3.72
C LYS A 128 -4.40 -1.94 -4.63
N VAL A 129 -3.99 -3.18 -4.36
CA VAL A 129 -3.09 -3.95 -5.21
C VAL A 129 -3.70 -5.33 -5.40
N GLN A 130 -3.82 -5.76 -6.64
CA GLN A 130 -4.47 -7.03 -7.00
C GLN A 130 -3.71 -7.71 -8.14
N VAL A 131 -3.58 -9.04 -8.06
CA VAL A 131 -3.10 -9.86 -9.19
C VAL A 131 -4.21 -9.97 -10.23
N ILE A 132 -3.86 -9.78 -11.50
CA ILE A 132 -4.79 -9.74 -12.63
C ILE A 132 -4.41 -10.81 -13.64
N ALA A 133 -5.42 -11.51 -14.17
CA ALA A 133 -5.23 -12.47 -15.25
C ALA A 133 -4.89 -11.78 -16.58
N ALA A 134 -4.13 -12.44 -17.46
CA ALA A 134 -3.65 -11.88 -18.71
C ALA A 134 -4.76 -11.25 -19.57
N ASN A 135 -5.92 -11.90 -19.66
CA ASN A 135 -7.08 -11.42 -20.41
C ASN A 135 -7.73 -10.14 -19.84
N LYS A 136 -7.47 -9.79 -18.57
CA LYS A 136 -8.03 -8.60 -17.91
C LYS A 136 -7.07 -7.41 -17.86
N CYS A 137 -5.82 -7.57 -18.32
CA CYS A 137 -4.89 -6.46 -18.43
C CYS A 137 -5.37 -5.44 -19.47
N ARG A 138 -5.09 -4.16 -19.23
CA ARG A 138 -5.52 -3.04 -20.07
C ARG A 138 -4.35 -2.32 -20.73
N ARG A 139 -3.14 -2.37 -20.16
CA ARG A 139 -1.98 -1.63 -20.68
C ARG A 139 -1.29 -2.42 -21.79
N ALA A 140 -1.17 -1.83 -22.98
CA ALA A 140 -0.49 -2.43 -24.13
C ALA A 140 0.93 -2.90 -23.78
N ALA A 141 1.66 -2.09 -23.01
CA ALA A 141 3.01 -2.42 -22.53
C ALA A 141 3.09 -3.68 -21.65
N ILE A 142 1.99 -4.12 -21.04
CA ILE A 142 1.91 -5.38 -20.29
C ILE A 142 1.44 -6.50 -21.21
N LYS A 143 0.44 -6.23 -22.07
CA LYS A 143 -0.14 -7.21 -23.00
C LYS A 143 0.86 -7.81 -23.99
N GLN A 144 1.88 -7.06 -24.40
CA GLN A 144 2.92 -7.55 -25.32
C GLN A 144 3.77 -8.71 -24.77
N PHE A 145 3.72 -8.97 -23.44
CA PHE A 145 4.49 -10.03 -22.77
C PHE A 145 3.64 -11.23 -22.36
N HIS A 146 2.43 -11.36 -22.93
CA HIS A 146 1.51 -12.44 -22.62
C HIS A 146 1.74 -13.67 -23.48
#